data_AF-A0A645DTN8-F1
#
_entry.id   AF-A0A645DTN8-F1
#
_cell.length_a   1.000
_cell.length_b   1.000
_cell.length_c   1.000
_cell.angle_alpha   90.00
_cell.angle_beta   90.00
_cell.angle_gamma   90.00
#
_symmetry.space_group_name_H-M   'P 1'
#
loop_
_entity.id
_entity.type
_entity.pdbx_description
1 polymer ?
#
loop_
_entity_poly.entity_id
_entity_poly.type
_entity_poly.pdbx_seq_one_letter_code
_entity_poly.pdbx_strand_id
1 'polypeptide(L)'
;MKEKLLSSLLQSITLRTAGYNTIDLTVLKESTLFLMIILMLIGASPASTGGGLKTTTVATLFLTVKSFILGKEDIEVYQRRISSTTVKKSLGIFFIGVFVVLFGTLMITIVSPEFSLLESAFEVVSAFATVGLSIGSTPTLTTFGKIIIMILMFLGRVGSLTIFIALLSRTNKIKSKVRYAEGKIIVG
;
A
#
# COMPACT_ATOMS: atom_id res chain seq x y z
N MET A 1 -33.09 -4.62 -0.51
CA MET A 1 -32.23 -3.69 -1.28
C MET A 1 -31.42 -2.76 -0.36
N LYS A 2 -32.03 -2.18 0.68
CA LYS A 2 -31.33 -1.36 1.70
C LYS A 2 -30.15 -2.10 2.39
N GLU A 3 -30.34 -3.35 2.79
CA GLU A 3 -29.29 -4.16 3.42
C GLU A 3 -28.10 -4.39 2.48
N LYS A 4 -28.34 -4.74 1.21
CA LYS A 4 -27.27 -4.91 0.21
C LYS A 4 -26.45 -3.63 0.02
N LEU A 5 -27.12 -2.47 0.00
CA LEU A 5 -26.45 -1.17 -0.10
C LEU A 5 -25.58 -0.93 1.14
N LEU A 6 -26.13 -1.16 2.34
CA LEU A 6 -25.41 -0.98 3.60
C LEU A 6 -24.19 -1.91 3.70
N SER A 7 -24.36 -3.20 3.37
CA SER A 7 -23.26 -4.18 3.35
C SER A 7 -22.18 -3.77 2.35
N SER A 8 -22.55 -3.34 1.14
CA SER A 8 -21.57 -2.89 0.14
C SER A 8 -20.81 -1.63 0.57
N LEU A 9 -21.50 -0.68 1.20
CA LEU A 9 -20.90 0.55 1.73
C LEU A 9 -19.92 0.21 2.85
N LEU A 10 -20.34 -0.61 3.81
CA LEU A 10 -19.53 -0.98 4.94
C LEU A 10 -18.31 -1.81 4.51
N GLN A 11 -18.47 -2.68 3.51
CA GLN A 11 -17.36 -3.42 2.92
C GLN A 11 -16.36 -2.47 2.23
N SER A 12 -16.81 -1.41 1.57
CA SER A 12 -15.92 -0.39 1.02
C SER A 12 -15.17 0.41 2.11
N ILE A 13 -15.83 0.68 3.23
CA ILE A 13 -15.23 1.42 4.34
C ILE A 13 -14.23 0.54 5.11
N THR A 14 -14.56 -0.72 5.38
CA THR A 14 -13.75 -1.61 6.22
C THR A 14 -12.38 -1.93 5.62
N LEU A 15 -12.28 -1.94 4.29
CA LEU A 15 -11.03 -2.12 3.56
C LEU A 15 -9.99 -1.02 3.86
N ARG A 16 -10.42 0.14 4.35
CA ARG A 16 -9.55 1.23 4.79
C ARG A 16 -9.25 1.13 6.28
N THR A 17 -8.77 -0.05 6.69
CA THR A 17 -8.24 -0.35 8.03
C THR A 17 -9.22 -0.32 9.20
N ALA A 18 -10.47 -0.77 8.98
CA ALA A 18 -11.42 -0.95 10.08
C ALA A 18 -11.46 -2.41 10.59
N GLY A 19 -11.29 -3.40 9.71
CA GLY A 19 -11.20 -4.81 10.08
C GLY A 19 -12.52 -5.46 10.51
N TYR A 20 -13.64 -4.76 10.37
CA TYR A 20 -14.96 -5.30 10.67
C TYR A 20 -15.48 -6.13 9.50
N ASN A 21 -15.90 -7.36 9.80
CA ASN A 21 -16.52 -8.23 8.83
C ASN A 21 -18.04 -8.25 8.99
N THR A 22 -18.78 -7.95 7.92
CA THR A 22 -20.26 -7.94 7.95
C THR A 22 -20.91 -8.91 7.00
N ILE A 23 -20.12 -9.48 6.09
CA ILE A 23 -20.48 -10.58 5.21
C ILE A 23 -19.34 -11.59 5.29
N ASP A 24 -19.65 -12.86 5.07
CA ASP A 24 -18.60 -13.86 4.99
C ASP A 24 -17.76 -13.62 3.72
N LEU A 25 -16.44 -13.49 3.88
CA LEU A 25 -15.51 -13.22 2.78
C LEU A 25 -15.16 -14.48 2.00
N THR A 26 -15.34 -15.66 2.60
CA THR A 26 -15.02 -16.96 1.98
C THR A 26 -15.90 -17.27 0.78
N VAL A 27 -17.13 -16.74 0.76
CA VAL A 27 -18.13 -16.93 -0.29
C VAL A 27 -18.10 -15.83 -1.37
N LEU A 28 -17.17 -14.88 -1.27
CA LEU A 28 -17.02 -13.84 -2.28
C LEU A 28 -16.31 -14.36 -3.54
N LYS A 29 -16.70 -13.82 -4.70
CA LYS A 29 -16.00 -14.09 -5.95
C LYS A 29 -14.55 -13.61 -5.89
N GLU A 30 -13.65 -14.36 -6.52
CA GLU A 30 -12.23 -14.01 -6.62
C GLU A 30 -12.00 -12.60 -7.19
N SER A 31 -12.82 -12.17 -8.16
CA SER A 31 -12.77 -10.82 -8.73
C SER A 31 -13.00 -9.73 -7.67
N THR A 32 -13.90 -9.98 -6.72
CA THR A 32 -14.20 -9.06 -5.63
C THR A 32 -13.05 -9.04 -4.63
N LEU A 33 -12.50 -10.20 -4.28
CA LEU A 33 -11.34 -10.32 -3.41
C LEU A 33 -10.12 -9.60 -4.01
N PHE A 34 -9.88 -9.74 -5.31
CA PHE A 34 -8.81 -9.04 -6.00
C PHE A 34 -8.99 -7.51 -5.95
N LEU A 35 -10.22 -7.02 -6.18
CA LEU A 35 -10.53 -5.60 -6.01
C LEU A 35 -10.31 -5.14 -4.56
N MET A 36 -10.71 -5.95 -3.59
CA MET A 36 -10.50 -5.69 -2.17
C MET A 36 -9.02 -5.56 -1.83
N ILE A 37 -8.16 -6.42 -2.39
CA ILE A 37 -6.70 -6.33 -2.24
C ILE A 37 -6.17 -4.97 -2.72
N ILE A 38 -6.59 -4.52 -3.90
CA ILE A 38 -6.18 -3.21 -4.44
C ILE A 38 -6.63 -2.07 -3.51
N LEU A 39 -7.89 -2.12 -3.05
CA LEU A 39 -8.45 -1.11 -2.15
C LEU A 39 -7.80 -1.12 -0.77
N MET A 40 -7.40 -2.27 -0.25
CA MET A 40 -6.67 -2.40 1.01
C MET A 40 -5.25 -1.85 0.90
N LEU A 41 -4.59 -2.08 -0.24
CA LEU A 41 -3.25 -1.55 -0.49
C LEU A 41 -3.25 -0.02 -0.49
N ILE A 42 -4.29 0.60 -1.10
CA ILE A 42 -4.57 2.04 -1.01
C ILE A 42 -5.23 2.31 0.35
N GLY A 43 -4.39 2.38 1.38
CA GLY A 43 -4.82 2.51 2.77
C GLY A 43 -5.38 3.89 3.14
N ALA A 44 -5.18 4.28 4.40
CA ALA A 44 -5.74 5.51 4.95
C ALA A 44 -4.98 6.78 4.52
N SER A 45 -5.55 7.94 4.83
CA SER A 45 -4.90 9.24 4.61
C SER A 45 -3.68 9.45 5.52
N PRO A 46 -2.77 10.39 5.19
CA PRO A 46 -1.64 10.75 6.05
C PRO A 46 -2.07 11.20 7.44
N ALA A 47 -1.17 11.06 8.42
CA ALA A 47 -1.43 11.38 9.83
C ALA A 47 -2.63 10.64 10.46
N SER A 48 -3.11 9.58 9.81
CA SER A 48 -4.18 8.70 10.29
C SER A 48 -3.60 7.50 11.08
N THR A 49 -4.50 6.81 11.77
CA THR A 49 -4.29 5.54 12.44
C THR A 49 -4.42 4.33 11.51
N GLY A 50 -4.54 4.48 10.20
CA GLY A 50 -4.54 3.36 9.25
C GLY A 50 -3.17 3.10 8.63
N GLY A 51 -2.82 1.84 8.33
CA GLY A 51 -1.60 1.45 7.62
C GLY A 51 -1.69 1.58 6.09
N GLY A 52 -0.78 0.91 5.40
CA GLY A 52 -0.78 0.79 3.94
C GLY A 52 -0.18 1.99 3.18
N LEU A 53 -0.30 1.96 1.85
CA LEU A 53 0.11 3.07 1.00
C LEU A 53 -0.90 4.21 1.16
N LYS A 54 -0.41 5.37 1.58
CA LYS A 54 -1.28 6.51 1.87
C LYS A 54 -1.98 7.01 0.60
N THR A 55 -3.24 7.43 0.75
CA THR A 55 -4.04 7.98 -0.35
C THR A 55 -3.34 9.11 -1.09
N THR A 56 -2.61 9.99 -0.37
CA THR A 56 -1.87 11.10 -0.98
C THR A 56 -0.64 10.65 -1.76
N THR A 57 0.01 9.56 -1.37
CA THR A 57 1.14 8.96 -2.12
C THR A 57 0.65 8.49 -3.48
N VAL A 58 -0.46 7.73 -3.49
CA VAL A 58 -1.08 7.24 -4.73
C VAL A 58 -1.59 8.39 -5.59
N ALA A 59 -2.27 9.37 -4.97
CA ALA A 59 -2.75 10.56 -5.69
C ALA A 59 -1.61 11.37 -6.32
N THR A 60 -0.49 11.57 -5.60
CA THR A 60 0.67 12.30 -6.13
C THR A 60 1.26 11.59 -7.35
N LEU A 61 1.37 10.26 -7.32
CA LEU A 61 1.86 9.48 -8.46
C LEU A 61 0.91 9.54 -9.65
N PHE A 62 -0.40 9.39 -9.40
CA PHE A 62 -1.41 9.50 -10.46
C PHE A 62 -1.38 10.90 -11.12
N LEU A 63 -1.26 11.96 -10.32
CA LEU A 63 -1.14 13.32 -10.82
C LEU A 63 0.17 13.57 -11.57
N THR A 64 1.26 12.90 -11.17
CA THR A 64 2.54 12.94 -11.88
C THR A 64 2.38 12.36 -13.28
N VAL A 65 1.78 11.17 -13.41
CA VAL A 65 1.52 10.52 -14.70
C VAL A 65 0.59 11.38 -15.55
N LYS A 66 -0.50 11.91 -14.98
CA LYS A 66 -1.43 12.81 -15.68
C LYS A 66 -0.72 14.06 -16.22
N SER A 67 0.12 14.69 -15.40
CA SER A 67 0.84 15.92 -15.80
C SER A 67 1.88 15.63 -16.89
N PHE A 68 2.54 14.48 -16.82
CA PHE A 68 3.48 14.00 -17.85
C PHE A 68 2.78 13.78 -19.19
N ILE A 69 1.63 13.10 -19.21
CA ILE A 69 0.83 12.90 -20.43
C ILE A 69 0.37 14.23 -21.03
N LEU A 70 0.06 15.23 -20.19
CA LEU A 70 -0.33 16.57 -20.60
C LEU A 70 0.84 17.47 -21.01
N GLY A 71 2.09 17.01 -20.89
CA GLY A 71 3.30 17.79 -21.19
C GLY A 71 3.54 18.98 -20.25
N LYS A 72 2.98 18.95 -19.04
CA LYS A 72 3.19 20.01 -18.04
C LYS A 72 4.51 19.75 -17.29
N GLU A 73 5.37 20.77 -17.24
CA GLU A 73 6.61 20.71 -16.45
C GLU A 73 6.33 20.57 -14.95
N ASP A 74 5.25 21.22 -14.49
CA ASP A 74 4.87 21.28 -13.09
C ASP A 74 3.56 20.54 -12.80
N ILE A 75 3.58 19.81 -11.68
CA ILE A 75 2.41 19.12 -11.15
C ILE A 75 1.68 20.10 -10.23
N GLU A 76 0.49 20.50 -10.64
CA GLU A 76 -0.32 21.50 -9.94
C GLU A 76 -1.68 20.94 -9.52
N VAL A 77 -2.08 21.24 -8.29
CA VAL A 77 -3.39 20.88 -7.74
C VAL A 77 -3.91 22.07 -6.95
N TYR A 78 -5.17 22.47 -7.15
CA TYR A 78 -5.76 23.64 -6.47
C TYR A 78 -4.88 24.90 -6.54
N GLN A 79 -4.30 25.18 -7.72
CA GLN A 79 -3.38 26.31 -7.94
C GLN A 79 -2.11 26.28 -7.06
N ARG A 80 -1.68 25.08 -6.62
CA ARG A 80 -0.45 24.88 -5.86
C ARG A 80 0.43 23.83 -6.52
N ARG A 81 1.72 24.12 -6.62
CA ARG A 81 2.74 23.21 -7.16
C ARG A 81 3.18 22.16 -6.14
N ILE A 82 3.25 20.91 -6.56
CA ILE A 82 3.85 19.83 -5.77
C ILE A 82 5.36 19.79 -6.03
N SER A 83 6.16 19.81 -4.96
CA SER A 83 7.61 19.76 -5.11
C SER A 83 8.10 18.42 -5.69
N SER A 84 9.12 18.45 -6.54
CA SER A 84 9.73 17.22 -7.10
C SER A 84 10.32 16.31 -6.01
N THR A 85 10.64 16.85 -4.83
CA THR A 85 11.08 16.04 -3.69
C THR A 85 9.96 15.19 -3.12
N THR A 86 8.73 15.71 -3.09
CA THR A 86 7.53 14.98 -2.67
C THR A 86 7.20 13.86 -3.66
N VAL A 87 7.37 14.12 -4.95
CA VAL A 87 7.17 13.11 -6.01
C VAL A 87 8.15 11.94 -5.84
N LYS A 88 9.46 12.23 -5.74
CA LYS A 88 10.50 11.19 -5.54
C LYS A 88 10.27 10.38 -4.26
N LYS A 89 9.87 11.04 -3.18
CA LYS A 89 9.51 10.37 -1.92
C LYS A 89 8.30 9.44 -2.11
N SER A 90 7.25 9.93 -2.76
CA SER A 90 6.03 9.16 -3.02
C SER A 90 6.33 7.93 -3.87
N LEU A 91 7.20 8.08 -4.89
CA LEU A 91 7.66 6.98 -5.73
C LEU A 91 8.42 5.91 -4.92
N GLY A 92 9.36 6.34 -4.08
CA GLY A 92 10.11 5.43 -3.21
C GLY A 92 9.20 4.65 -2.25
N ILE A 93 8.25 5.33 -1.59
CA ILE A 93 7.28 4.69 -0.68
C ILE A 93 6.43 3.67 -1.43
N PHE A 94 5.95 4.02 -2.62
CA PHE A 94 5.13 3.12 -3.44
C PHE A 94 5.89 1.86 -3.83
N PHE A 95 7.10 1.98 -4.39
CA PHE A 95 7.88 0.81 -4.80
C PHE A 95 8.30 -0.07 -3.62
N ILE A 96 8.70 0.53 -2.50
CA ILE A 96 9.03 -0.25 -1.29
C ILE A 96 7.80 -1.01 -0.80
N GLY A 97 6.63 -0.37 -0.73
CA GLY A 97 5.40 -1.01 -0.29
C GLY A 97 4.97 -2.16 -1.20
N VAL A 98 4.97 -1.94 -2.52
CA VAL A 98 4.64 -2.98 -3.51
C VAL A 98 5.65 -4.14 -3.43
N PHE A 99 6.95 -3.84 -3.33
CA PHE A 99 7.98 -4.87 -3.19
C PHE A 99 7.78 -5.72 -1.93
N VAL A 100 7.53 -5.09 -0.77
CA VAL A 100 7.26 -5.81 0.49
C VAL A 100 6.05 -6.71 0.38
N VAL A 101 4.97 -6.24 -0.25
CA VAL A 101 3.74 -7.03 -0.46
C VAL A 101 3.99 -8.21 -1.39
N LEU A 102 4.65 -7.99 -2.53
CA LEU A 102 4.95 -9.06 -3.48
C LEU A 102 5.88 -10.11 -2.87
N PHE A 103 6.94 -9.67 -2.20
CA PHE A 103 7.88 -10.55 -1.53
C PHE A 103 7.22 -11.32 -0.38
N GLY A 104 6.40 -10.65 0.44
CA GLY A 104 5.63 -11.28 1.50
C GLY A 104 4.66 -12.34 0.97
N THR A 105 3.96 -12.04 -0.12
CA THR A 105 3.04 -12.98 -0.79
C THR A 105 3.78 -14.23 -1.24
N LEU A 106 4.93 -14.06 -1.89
CA LEU A 106 5.78 -15.16 -2.35
C LEU A 106 6.27 -16.02 -1.16
N MET A 107 6.72 -15.38 -0.07
CA MET A 107 7.16 -16.10 1.13
C MET A 107 6.03 -16.91 1.77
N ILE A 108 4.81 -16.35 1.86
CA ILE A 108 3.66 -17.08 2.42
C ILE A 108 3.29 -18.27 1.54
N THR A 109 3.27 -18.14 0.22
CA THR A 109 2.98 -19.25 -0.70
C THR A 109 4.02 -20.38 -0.59
N ILE A 110 5.31 -20.07 -0.36
CA ILE A 110 6.34 -21.09 -0.16
C ILE A 110 6.14 -21.83 1.16
N VAL A 111 5.82 -21.10 2.23
CA VAL A 111 5.79 -21.60 3.60
C VAL A 111 4.43 -22.21 3.97
N SER A 112 3.37 -21.87 3.24
CA SER A 112 1.99 -22.37 3.37
C SER A 112 1.47 -22.79 1.99
N PRO A 113 1.94 -23.92 1.45
CA PRO A 113 1.64 -24.34 0.07
C PRO A 113 0.17 -24.67 -0.18
N GLU A 114 -0.61 -24.87 0.88
CA GLU A 114 -2.07 -25.07 0.83
C GLU A 114 -2.82 -23.81 0.37
N PHE A 115 -2.21 -22.62 0.49
CA PHE A 115 -2.87 -21.35 0.18
C PHE A 115 -2.71 -21.02 -1.29
N SER A 116 -3.82 -20.64 -1.92
CA SER A 116 -3.80 -20.05 -3.25
C SER A 116 -3.04 -18.72 -3.24
N LEU A 117 -2.55 -18.30 -4.43
CA LEU A 117 -1.88 -17.01 -4.58
C LEU A 117 -2.77 -15.84 -4.13
N LEU A 118 -4.09 -15.94 -4.36
CA LEU A 118 -5.06 -14.91 -3.99
C LEU A 118 -5.22 -14.82 -2.47
N GLU A 119 -5.32 -15.95 -1.77
CA GLU A 119 -5.40 -15.99 -0.31
C GLU A 119 -4.12 -15.45 0.33
N SER A 120 -2.96 -15.89 -0.16
CA SER A 120 -1.66 -15.38 0.29
C SER A 120 -1.56 -13.87 0.10
N ALA A 121 -1.95 -13.35 -1.07
CA ALA A 121 -1.93 -11.92 -1.35
C ALA A 121 -2.92 -11.15 -0.46
N PHE A 122 -4.09 -11.71 -0.20
CA PHE A 122 -5.10 -11.11 0.67
C PHE A 122 -4.59 -10.96 2.11
N GLU A 123 -4.06 -12.03 2.69
CA GLU A 123 -3.50 -12.03 4.05
C GLU A 123 -2.32 -11.08 4.17
N VAL A 124 -1.40 -11.10 3.19
CA VAL A 124 -0.21 -10.24 3.20
C VAL A 124 -0.57 -8.77 3.06
N VAL A 125 -1.48 -8.42 2.16
CA VAL A 125 -1.94 -7.03 2.02
C VAL A 125 -2.73 -6.59 3.24
N SER A 126 -3.59 -7.43 3.78
CA SER A 126 -4.31 -7.14 5.03
C SER A 126 -3.34 -6.90 6.19
N ALA A 127 -2.29 -7.71 6.32
CA ALA A 127 -1.25 -7.55 7.33
C ALA A 127 -0.44 -6.26 7.12
N PHE A 128 0.09 -6.05 5.91
CA PHE A 128 0.91 -4.88 5.57
C PHE A 128 0.12 -3.56 5.66
N ALA A 129 -1.12 -3.53 5.19
CA ALA A 129 -1.97 -2.35 5.30
C ALA A 129 -2.64 -2.23 6.68
N THR A 130 -2.42 -3.19 7.58
CA THR A 130 -3.04 -3.28 8.91
C THR A 130 -4.56 -3.18 8.83
N VAL A 131 -5.15 -3.93 7.90
CA VAL A 131 -6.60 -3.91 7.65
C VAL A 131 -7.34 -4.77 8.64
N GLY A 132 -6.82 -5.97 8.91
CA GLY A 132 -7.40 -6.91 9.88
C GLY A 132 -8.52 -7.78 9.33
N LEU A 133 -8.71 -7.82 8.01
CA LEU A 133 -9.60 -8.77 7.35
C LEU A 133 -8.85 -10.06 7.01
N SER A 134 -9.56 -11.18 6.99
CA SER A 134 -9.07 -12.48 6.55
C SER A 134 -10.18 -13.23 5.81
N ILE A 135 -9.80 -14.09 4.87
CA ILE A 135 -10.72 -15.04 4.21
C ILE A 135 -10.75 -16.38 4.98
N GLY A 136 -10.40 -16.38 6.27
CA GLY A 136 -10.38 -17.59 7.10
C GLY A 136 -9.10 -18.40 7.00
N SER A 137 -8.09 -17.91 6.29
CA SER A 137 -6.77 -18.54 6.16
C SER A 137 -5.84 -18.21 7.34
N THR A 138 -6.11 -17.15 8.12
CA THR A 138 -5.21 -16.77 9.24
C THR A 138 -5.03 -17.86 10.31
N PRO A 139 -6.07 -18.61 10.75
CA PRO A 139 -5.92 -19.66 11.76
C PRO A 139 -5.04 -20.84 11.29
N THR A 140 -5.06 -21.12 9.99
CA THR A 140 -4.37 -22.26 9.35
C THR A 140 -2.95 -21.93 8.90
N LEU A 141 -2.48 -20.69 9.11
CA LEU A 141 -1.09 -20.31 8.87
C LEU A 141 -0.13 -21.21 9.64
N THR A 142 0.93 -21.65 8.97
CA THR A 142 2.05 -22.34 9.62
C THR A 142 2.75 -21.39 10.61
N THR A 143 3.53 -21.96 11.54
CA THR A 143 4.27 -21.16 12.54
C THR A 143 5.16 -20.10 11.89
N PHE A 144 5.84 -20.45 10.80
CA PHE A 144 6.65 -19.50 10.04
C PHE A 144 5.81 -18.46 9.30
N GLY A 145 4.66 -18.85 8.73
CA GLY A 145 3.71 -17.93 8.12
C GLY A 145 3.21 -16.86 9.11
N LYS A 146 2.91 -17.26 10.36
CA LYS A 146 2.53 -16.33 11.43
C LYS A 146 3.63 -15.32 11.74
N ILE A 147 4.90 -15.73 11.78
CA ILE A 147 6.05 -14.83 12.00
C ILE A 147 6.14 -13.80 10.88
N ILE A 148 6.02 -14.23 9.62
CA ILE A 148 6.05 -13.33 8.46
C ILE A 148 4.92 -12.30 8.56
N ILE A 149 3.69 -12.74 8.87
CA ILE A 149 2.53 -11.85 9.03
C ILE A 149 2.73 -10.86 10.19
N MET A 150 3.27 -11.29 11.33
CA MET A 150 3.59 -10.40 12.45
C MET A 150 4.59 -9.31 12.06
N ILE A 151 5.64 -9.66 11.33
CA ILE A 151 6.64 -8.70 10.81
C ILE A 151 5.96 -7.73 9.84
N LEU A 152 5.11 -8.22 8.93
CA LEU A 152 4.40 -7.37 7.97
C LEU A 152 3.44 -6.40 8.66
N MET A 153 2.71 -6.82 9.70
CA MET A 153 1.86 -5.94 10.51
C MET A 153 2.69 -4.85 11.19
N PHE A 154 3.83 -5.22 11.77
CA PHE A 154 4.74 -4.27 12.41
C PHE A 154 5.31 -3.27 11.40
N LEU A 155 5.83 -3.73 10.26
CA LEU A 155 6.36 -2.87 9.20
C LEU A 155 5.28 -1.97 8.59
N GLY A 156 4.08 -2.49 8.40
CA GLY A 156 2.93 -1.72 7.93
C GLY A 156 2.59 -0.54 8.83
N ARG A 157 2.57 -0.80 10.15
CA ARG A 157 2.28 0.23 11.14
C ARG A 157 3.44 1.20 11.35
N VAL A 158 4.61 0.65 11.68
CA VAL A 158 5.81 1.41 12.05
C VAL A 158 6.42 2.10 10.85
N GLY A 159 6.43 1.48 9.67
CA GLY A 159 6.93 2.09 8.44
C GLY A 159 6.25 3.42 8.13
N SER A 160 4.92 3.51 8.35
CA SER A 160 4.19 4.76 8.14
C SER A 160 4.62 5.88 9.11
N LEU A 161 4.91 5.54 10.37
CA LEU A 161 5.33 6.48 11.41
C LEU A 161 6.81 6.86 11.27
N THR A 162 7.68 5.87 11.04
CA THR A 162 9.12 6.06 10.87
C THR A 162 9.43 6.89 9.63
N ILE A 163 8.73 6.66 8.52
CA ILE A 163 8.86 7.51 7.32
C ILE A 163 8.45 8.94 7.66
N PHE A 164 7.33 9.15 8.36
CA PHE A 164 6.90 10.49 8.75
C PHE A 164 7.95 11.21 9.62
N ILE A 165 8.49 10.54 10.64
CA ILE A 165 9.52 11.08 11.53
C ILE A 165 10.83 11.32 10.77
N ALA A 166 11.30 10.36 9.98
CA ALA A 166 12.53 10.50 9.20
C ALA A 166 12.42 11.65 8.18
N LEU A 167 11.23 11.92 7.64
CA LEU A 167 10.99 13.06 6.76
C LEU A 167 11.05 14.41 7.49
N LEU A 168 10.62 14.47 8.74
CA LEU A 168 10.73 15.65 9.61
C LEU A 168 12.17 15.88 10.08
N SER A 169 12.90 14.82 10.38
CA SER A 169 14.26 14.88 10.95
C SER A 169 15.38 15.03 9.91
N ARG A 170 15.10 14.91 8.61
CA ARG A 170 16.13 14.99 7.55
C ARG A 170 16.46 16.46 7.19
N THR A 171 17.09 17.16 8.12
CA THR A 171 17.72 18.48 7.90
C THR A 171 19.11 18.39 7.26
N ASN A 172 19.79 17.24 7.34
CA ASN A 172 21.12 17.05 6.73
C ASN A 172 21.01 16.48 5.32
N LYS A 173 20.79 17.36 4.33
CA LYS A 173 21.08 17.04 2.93
C LYS A 173 22.59 16.81 2.83
N ILE A 174 23.00 15.58 2.53
CA ILE A 174 24.35 15.31 2.00
C ILE A 174 24.39 15.97 0.63
N LYS A 175 24.70 17.26 0.59
CA LYS A 175 24.96 17.97 -0.66
C LYS A 175 26.28 17.42 -1.17
N SER A 176 26.21 16.53 -2.16
CA SER A 176 27.41 16.16 -2.91
C SER A 176 28.05 17.45 -3.41
N LYS A 177 29.30 17.70 -2.99
CA LYS A 177 30.07 18.88 -3.44
C LYS A 177 30.44 18.78 -4.92
N VAL A 178 30.30 17.58 -5.51
CA VAL A 178 30.60 17.28 -6.91
C VAL A 178 29.34 16.77 -7.61
N ARG A 179 29.04 17.30 -8.79
CA ARG A 179 27.93 16.85 -9.65
C ARG A 179 28.52 16.14 -10.86
N TYR A 180 28.16 14.87 -11.04
CA TYR A 180 28.60 14.08 -12.19
C TYR A 180 27.89 14.53 -13.48
N ALA A 181 28.52 14.27 -14.63
CA ALA A 181 27.93 14.54 -15.94
C ALA A 181 26.64 13.74 -16.15
N GLU A 182 25.69 14.32 -16.88
CA GLU A 182 24.41 13.67 -17.18
C GLU A 182 24.59 12.54 -18.19
N GLY A 183 24.28 11.30 -17.79
CA GLY A 183 24.24 10.16 -18.69
C GLY A 183 22.90 10.09 -19.41
N LYS A 184 22.91 10.08 -20.74
CA LYS A 184 21.70 9.82 -21.53
C LYS A 184 21.40 8.32 -21.49
N ILE A 185 20.44 7.93 -20.66
CA ILE A 185 19.91 6.55 -20.64
C ILE A 185 18.59 6.57 -21.39
N ILE A 186 18.48 5.73 -22.42
CA ILE A 186 17.24 5.56 -23.17
C ILE A 186 16.28 4.76 -22.28
N VAL A 187 15.13 5.35 -22.00
CA VAL A 187 14.00 4.72 -21.31
C VAL A 187 12.83 4.78 -22.28
N GLY A 188 12.18 3.63 -22.51
CA GLY A 188 11.09 3.49 -23.49
C GLY A 188 9.83 4.25 -23.12
#